data_AF-A0A1V5PKX6-F1
#
_entry.id   AF-A0A1V5PKX6-F1
#
_cell.length_a   1.000
_cell.length_b   1.000
_cell.length_c   1.000
_cell.angle_alpha   90.00
_cell.angle_beta   90.00
_cell.angle_gamma   90.00
#
_symmetry.space_group_name_H-M   'P 1'
#
loop_
_entity.id
_entity.type
_entity.pdbx_description
1 polymer ?
#
loop_
_entity_poly.entity_id
_entity_poly.type
_entity_poly.pdbx_seq_one_letter_code
_entity_poly.pdbx_strand_id
1 'polypeptide(L)'
;MDNETTQLTTKDIDDLTQRINYVFWNWRVFASTDTNELYDATSWRDRMIKALHSVTKPSRRPHAMPVILDVLTHTLSEMETAFYMLEDAEKASGVRTFAIENARLSREAQALRSQVATLEQQLAAAQAEGVAWRERALAAAPASVTIPAQTVTVRSKLDKEILRLIAVTGLARSWHVISRITAMGLTEHDNGVRNALKRLKDTELLADFVWNGKPQQWTPRAGGGRQLLRLTERGRTWAEMAFKVTAVPCELDEPVQKHKSVAHAVAILEARDHLRAVGYVVNDAPDPLLVRDDERWGQRTEPDLVAMENGVFWPVEVQLEIDRRNDEKWAKSLSLVPRMFLITVNVLTCEKQVEILLQAVRWSRLPQGEIRLASLEAMDAGIWQWLVIHS
;
A
#
# COMPACT_ATOMS: atom_id res chain seq x y z
N MET A 1 -48.78 12.01 -74.93
CA MET A 1 -47.65 12.23 -74.02
C MET A 1 -47.46 10.93 -73.28
N ASP A 2 -46.25 10.38 -73.34
CA ASP A 2 -45.92 9.15 -72.63
C ASP A 2 -45.81 9.47 -71.13
N ASN A 3 -46.62 8.78 -70.32
CA ASN A 3 -46.67 9.03 -68.87
C ASN A 3 -45.39 8.52 -68.18
N GLU A 4 -44.70 7.52 -68.76
CA GLU A 4 -43.48 6.92 -68.18
C GLU A 4 -42.30 7.89 -68.12
N THR A 5 -42.31 8.95 -68.94
CA THR A 5 -41.19 9.88 -69.08
C THR A 5 -41.48 11.28 -68.51
N THR A 6 -42.74 11.53 -68.12
CA THR A 6 -43.21 12.87 -67.70
C THR A 6 -43.73 12.93 -66.26
N GLN A 7 -43.96 11.80 -65.59
CA GLN A 7 -44.46 11.75 -64.20
C GLN A 7 -43.77 10.66 -63.38
N LEU A 8 -43.77 10.79 -62.06
CA LEU A 8 -43.46 9.66 -61.17
C LEU A 8 -44.64 8.70 -61.14
N THR A 9 -44.36 7.41 -61.23
CA THR A 9 -45.36 6.40 -60.93
C THR A 9 -45.55 6.28 -59.42
N THR A 10 -46.69 5.73 -59.00
CA THR A 10 -46.92 5.39 -57.59
C THR A 10 -45.81 4.47 -57.06
N LYS A 11 -45.33 3.55 -57.90
CA LYS A 11 -44.25 2.63 -57.54
C LYS A 11 -42.93 3.37 -57.27
N ASP A 12 -42.56 4.33 -58.11
CA ASP A 12 -41.33 5.12 -57.90
C ASP A 12 -41.38 5.93 -56.60
N ILE A 13 -42.56 6.45 -56.26
CA ILE A 13 -42.79 7.19 -55.01
C ILE A 13 -42.67 6.25 -53.80
N ASP A 14 -43.26 5.06 -53.88
CA ASP A 14 -43.20 4.07 -52.79
C ASP A 14 -41.76 3.58 -52.57
N ASP A 15 -41.04 3.24 -53.64
CA ASP A 15 -39.65 2.77 -53.57
C ASP A 15 -38.71 3.85 -52.98
N LEU A 16 -38.84 5.11 -53.42
CA LEU A 16 -38.06 6.21 -52.84
C LEU A 16 -38.46 6.51 -51.39
N THR A 17 -39.73 6.40 -51.05
CA THR A 17 -40.20 6.59 -49.66
C THR A 17 -39.61 5.53 -48.74
N GLN A 18 -39.52 4.27 -49.17
CA GLN A 18 -38.85 3.22 -48.41
C GLN A 18 -37.37 3.53 -48.19
N ARG A 19 -36.66 3.98 -49.23
CA ARG A 19 -35.24 4.36 -49.12
C ARG A 19 -34.99 5.58 -48.23
N ILE A 20 -35.83 6.62 -48.34
CA ILE A 20 -35.78 7.78 -47.44
C ILE A 20 -35.97 7.34 -45.99
N ASN A 21 -36.92 6.45 -45.72
CA ASN A 21 -37.14 5.92 -44.38
C ASN A 21 -35.94 5.09 -43.88
N TYR A 22 -35.29 4.32 -44.76
CA TYR A 22 -34.09 3.57 -44.41
C TYR A 22 -32.93 4.49 -44.01
N VAL A 23 -32.63 5.52 -44.81
CA VAL A 23 -31.62 6.55 -44.48
C VAL A 23 -31.96 7.27 -43.18
N PHE A 24 -33.23 7.63 -42.98
CA PHE A 24 -33.70 8.24 -41.74
C PHE A 24 -33.43 7.36 -40.51
N TRP A 25 -33.69 6.06 -40.60
CA TRP A 25 -33.43 5.14 -39.49
C TRP A 25 -31.95 5.04 -39.16
N ASN A 26 -31.08 4.96 -40.17
CA ASN A 26 -29.63 4.92 -39.95
C ASN A 26 -29.10 6.22 -39.32
N TRP A 27 -29.56 7.37 -39.80
CA TRP A 27 -29.22 8.66 -39.20
C TRP A 27 -29.69 8.73 -37.74
N ARG A 28 -30.92 8.28 -37.46
CA ARG A 28 -31.46 8.29 -36.09
C ARG A 28 -30.64 7.41 -35.13
N VAL A 29 -30.17 6.26 -35.58
CA VAL A 29 -29.30 5.38 -34.78
C VAL A 29 -27.99 6.08 -34.45
N PHE A 30 -27.40 6.78 -35.43
CA PHE A 30 -26.16 7.54 -35.24
C PHE A 30 -26.32 8.72 -34.27
N ALA A 31 -27.40 9.50 -34.43
CA ALA A 31 -27.71 10.63 -33.56
C ALA A 31 -27.87 10.24 -32.08
N SER A 32 -28.20 8.97 -31.79
CA SER A 32 -28.26 8.38 -30.45
C SER A 32 -29.14 9.20 -29.48
N THR A 33 -28.52 10.05 -28.65
CA THR A 33 -29.21 10.90 -27.66
C THR A 33 -29.10 12.40 -27.95
N ASP A 34 -28.47 12.79 -29.07
CA ASP A 34 -28.43 14.19 -29.50
C ASP A 34 -29.81 14.64 -30.00
N THR A 35 -30.48 15.43 -29.18
CA THR A 35 -31.83 15.92 -29.45
C THR A 35 -31.93 16.82 -30.69
N ASN A 36 -30.85 17.54 -31.04
CA ASN A 36 -30.87 18.43 -32.20
C ASN A 36 -30.72 17.64 -33.49
N GLU A 37 -29.81 16.67 -33.53
CA GLU A 37 -29.64 15.80 -34.71
C GLU A 37 -30.89 14.93 -34.96
N LEU A 38 -31.53 14.44 -33.89
CA LEU A 38 -32.81 13.70 -34.00
C LEU A 38 -33.93 14.56 -34.61
N TYR A 39 -33.96 15.85 -34.27
CA TYR A 39 -34.93 16.79 -34.85
C TYR A 39 -34.65 17.05 -36.34
N ASP A 40 -33.38 17.26 -36.70
CA ASP A 40 -32.99 17.51 -38.10
C ASP A 40 -33.25 16.30 -39.00
N ALA A 41 -32.94 15.08 -38.54
CA ALA A 41 -33.23 13.85 -39.28
C ALA A 41 -34.75 13.69 -39.54
N THR A 42 -35.58 13.99 -38.54
CA THR A 42 -37.04 13.92 -38.65
C THR A 42 -37.58 14.97 -39.63
N SER A 43 -37.11 16.22 -39.49
CA SER A 43 -37.45 17.33 -40.37
C SER A 43 -37.07 17.06 -41.83
N TRP A 44 -35.89 16.49 -42.06
CA TRP A 44 -35.42 16.08 -43.39
C TRP A 44 -36.35 15.02 -44.00
N ARG A 45 -36.63 13.93 -43.29
CA ARG A 45 -37.51 12.84 -43.75
C ARG A 45 -38.87 13.37 -44.20
N ASP A 46 -39.50 14.17 -43.34
CA ASP A 46 -40.85 14.67 -43.58
C ASP A 46 -40.89 15.65 -44.76
N ARG A 47 -39.88 16.50 -44.90
CA ARG A 47 -39.76 17.41 -46.06
C ARG A 47 -39.53 16.65 -47.36
N MET A 48 -38.69 15.63 -47.35
CA MET A 48 -38.37 14.83 -48.54
C MET A 48 -39.58 14.02 -49.01
N ILE A 49 -40.28 13.32 -48.12
CA ILE A 49 -41.51 12.58 -48.44
C ILE A 49 -42.60 13.53 -48.95
N LYS A 50 -42.79 14.68 -48.28
CA LYS A 50 -43.74 15.70 -48.72
C LYS A 50 -43.40 16.26 -50.11
N ALA A 51 -42.12 16.52 -50.39
CA ALA A 51 -41.67 16.97 -51.69
C ALA A 51 -41.93 15.92 -52.77
N LEU A 52 -41.64 14.65 -52.49
CA LEU A 52 -41.87 13.53 -53.39
C LEU A 52 -43.34 13.39 -53.80
N HIS A 53 -44.26 13.43 -52.83
CA HIS A 53 -45.70 13.40 -53.10
C HIS A 53 -46.25 14.65 -53.79
N SER A 54 -45.49 15.76 -53.82
CA SER A 54 -45.92 16.98 -54.52
C SER A 54 -45.68 16.94 -56.04
N VAL A 55 -44.92 15.95 -56.54
CA VAL A 55 -44.57 15.79 -57.97
C VAL A 55 -45.66 15.06 -58.78
N THR A 56 -46.93 15.30 -58.45
CA THR A 56 -48.10 14.63 -59.05
C THR A 56 -48.54 15.19 -60.40
N LYS A 57 -47.85 16.21 -60.93
CA LYS A 57 -48.20 16.85 -62.22
C LYS A 57 -47.19 16.49 -63.30
N PRO A 58 -47.62 16.20 -64.55
CA PRO A 58 -46.73 15.96 -65.66
C PRO A 58 -45.76 17.11 -65.88
N SER A 59 -44.48 16.78 -65.86
CA SER A 59 -43.41 17.64 -66.32
C SER A 59 -43.64 18.00 -67.79
N ARG A 60 -43.49 19.29 -68.12
CA ARG A 60 -43.48 19.77 -69.51
C ARG A 60 -42.21 19.33 -70.28
N ARG A 61 -41.26 18.68 -69.60
CA ARG A 61 -39.98 18.20 -70.13
C ARG A 61 -39.93 16.66 -70.05
N PRO A 62 -39.97 15.93 -71.18
CA PRO A 62 -40.03 14.46 -71.24
C PRO A 62 -38.83 13.71 -70.66
N HIS A 63 -37.80 14.37 -70.14
CA HIS A 63 -36.62 13.70 -69.57
C HIS A 63 -36.24 14.22 -68.19
N ALA A 64 -37.04 15.12 -67.60
CA ALA A 64 -36.75 15.65 -66.27
C ALA A 64 -36.96 14.60 -65.17
N MET A 65 -37.98 13.75 -65.32
CA MET A 65 -38.34 12.78 -64.28
C MET A 65 -37.31 11.66 -64.10
N PRO A 66 -36.81 11.02 -65.17
CA PRO A 66 -35.74 10.03 -65.04
C PRO A 66 -34.46 10.62 -64.42
N VAL A 67 -34.08 11.85 -64.79
CA VAL A 67 -32.87 12.51 -64.25
C VAL A 67 -33.03 12.83 -62.76
N ILE A 68 -34.21 13.30 -62.34
CA ILE A 68 -34.50 13.56 -60.92
C ILE A 68 -34.48 12.27 -60.11
N LEU A 69 -35.07 11.19 -60.65
CA LEU A 69 -35.05 9.88 -60.02
C LEU A 69 -33.63 9.35 -59.85
N ASP A 70 -32.80 9.47 -60.88
CA ASP A 70 -31.41 9.02 -60.85
C ASP A 70 -30.59 9.81 -59.82
N VAL A 71 -30.70 11.14 -59.82
CA VAL A 71 -30.01 12.00 -58.84
C VAL A 71 -30.44 11.68 -57.41
N LEU A 72 -31.76 11.57 -57.14
CA LEU A 72 -32.26 11.25 -55.80
C LEU A 72 -31.82 9.85 -55.36
N THR A 73 -31.87 8.88 -56.26
CA THR A 73 -31.44 7.50 -56.02
C THR A 73 -29.96 7.46 -55.66
N HIS A 74 -29.13 8.22 -56.39
CA HIS A 74 -27.69 8.31 -56.15
C HIS A 74 -27.37 8.99 -54.82
N THR A 75 -27.99 10.13 -54.53
CA THR A 75 -27.79 10.84 -53.25
C THR A 75 -28.19 9.97 -52.06
N LEU A 76 -29.30 9.23 -52.14
CA LEU A 76 -29.69 8.31 -51.07
C LEU A 76 -28.65 7.19 -50.90
N SER A 77 -28.10 6.63 -51.98
CA SER A 77 -27.03 5.61 -51.91
C SER A 77 -25.75 6.15 -51.29
N GLU A 78 -25.35 7.39 -51.59
CA GLU A 78 -24.19 8.04 -50.99
C GLU A 78 -24.38 8.25 -49.49
N MET A 79 -25.57 8.69 -49.06
CA MET A 79 -25.90 8.85 -47.65
C MET A 79 -25.90 7.51 -46.91
N GLU A 80 -26.49 6.45 -47.49
CA GLU A 80 -26.44 5.09 -46.94
C GLU A 80 -25.00 4.62 -46.74
N THR A 81 -24.14 4.84 -47.73
CA THR A 81 -22.72 4.46 -47.69
C THR A 81 -21.96 5.25 -46.62
N ALA A 82 -22.23 6.55 -46.50
CA ALA A 82 -21.60 7.39 -45.48
C ALA A 82 -21.96 6.92 -44.06
N PHE A 83 -23.22 6.57 -43.80
CA PHE A 83 -23.62 6.03 -42.49
C PHE A 83 -22.98 4.67 -42.20
N TYR A 84 -22.86 3.80 -43.20
CA TYR A 84 -22.16 2.52 -43.05
C TYR A 84 -20.69 2.72 -42.66
N MET A 85 -19.99 3.65 -43.33
CA MET A 85 -18.58 3.97 -43.04
C MET A 85 -18.40 4.60 -41.64
N LEU A 86 -19.36 5.41 -41.18
CA LEU A 86 -19.34 5.98 -39.83
C LEU A 86 -19.55 4.91 -38.76
N GLU A 87 -20.44 3.95 -38.97
CA GLU A 87 -20.67 2.84 -38.04
C GLU A 87 -19.43 1.95 -37.91
N ASP A 88 -18.76 1.64 -39.03
CA ASP A 88 -17.51 0.88 -39.04
C ASP A 88 -16.37 1.67 -38.37
N ALA A 89 -16.30 2.99 -38.57
CA ALA A 89 -15.34 3.85 -37.87
C ALA A 89 -15.60 3.91 -36.36
N GLU A 90 -16.86 3.98 -35.92
CA GLU A 90 -17.22 3.98 -34.50
C GLU A 90 -16.87 2.63 -33.84
N LYS A 91 -17.16 1.51 -34.51
CA LYS A 91 -16.76 0.16 -34.08
C LYS A 91 -15.24 0.00 -34.04
N ALA A 92 -14.52 0.51 -35.04
CA ALA A 92 -13.06 0.46 -35.09
C ALA A 92 -12.40 1.36 -34.02
N SER A 93 -13.02 2.49 -33.68
CA SER A 93 -12.49 3.45 -32.70
C SER A 93 -12.64 3.00 -31.24
N GLY A 94 -13.57 2.07 -30.95
CA GLY A 94 -13.81 1.57 -29.60
C GLY A 94 -14.31 2.62 -28.60
N VAL A 95 -14.74 3.81 -29.06
CA VAL A 95 -15.12 4.96 -28.22
C VAL A 95 -16.23 4.60 -27.22
N ARG A 96 -17.22 3.82 -27.65
CA ARG A 96 -18.33 3.38 -26.80
C ARG A 96 -17.87 2.42 -25.69
N THR A 97 -16.95 1.51 -26.00
CA THR A 97 -16.33 0.60 -25.01
C THR A 97 -15.49 1.37 -24.00
N PHE A 98 -14.72 2.37 -24.44
CA PHE A 98 -13.95 3.22 -23.54
C PHE A 98 -14.84 4.09 -22.64
N ALA A 99 -15.95 4.63 -23.15
CA ALA A 99 -16.88 5.43 -22.35
C ALA A 99 -17.53 4.60 -21.23
N ILE A 100 -17.95 3.36 -21.53
CA ILE A 100 -18.52 2.44 -20.53
C ILE A 100 -17.47 2.08 -19.48
N GLU A 101 -16.25 1.76 -19.91
CA GLU A 101 -15.17 1.38 -19.01
C GLU A 101 -14.73 2.56 -18.13
N ASN A 102 -14.63 3.77 -18.68
CA ASN A 102 -14.31 4.96 -17.90
C ASN A 102 -15.41 5.29 -16.88
N ALA A 103 -16.68 5.10 -17.23
CA ALA A 103 -17.79 5.24 -16.27
C ALA A 103 -17.74 4.17 -15.16
N ARG A 104 -17.33 2.94 -15.48
CA ARG A 104 -17.11 1.87 -14.50
C ARG A 104 -15.97 2.22 -13.55
N LEU A 105 -14.80 2.56 -14.09
CA LEU A 105 -13.61 2.93 -13.31
C LEU A 105 -13.86 4.18 -12.45
N SER A 106 -14.63 5.15 -12.96
CA SER A 106 -15.01 6.33 -12.17
C SER A 106 -15.87 5.98 -10.97
N ARG A 107 -16.83 5.05 -11.11
CA ARG A 107 -17.64 4.55 -9.99
C ARG A 107 -16.79 3.77 -8.98
N GLU A 108 -15.87 2.93 -9.46
CA GLU A 108 -14.95 2.18 -8.59
C GLU A 108 -14.02 3.13 -7.81
N ALA A 109 -13.46 4.14 -8.48
CA ALA A 109 -12.62 5.15 -7.84
C ALA A 109 -13.40 5.96 -6.78
N GLN A 110 -14.67 6.30 -7.06
CA GLN A 110 -15.52 6.99 -6.10
C GLN A 110 -15.85 6.10 -4.89
N ALA A 111 -16.15 4.83 -5.11
CA ALA A 111 -16.39 3.86 -4.04
C ALA A 111 -15.15 3.69 -3.15
N LEU A 112 -13.96 3.51 -3.74
CA LEU A 112 -12.70 3.41 -3.00
C LEU A 112 -12.40 4.68 -2.19
N ARG A 113 -12.60 5.87 -2.77
CA ARG A 113 -12.44 7.14 -2.03
C ARG A 113 -13.37 7.23 -0.82
N SER A 114 -14.61 6.78 -0.95
CA SER A 114 -15.55 6.76 0.18
C SER A 114 -15.14 5.77 1.28
N GLN A 115 -14.56 4.62 0.90
CA GLN A 115 -14.03 3.65 1.85
C GLN A 115 -12.81 4.20 2.60
N VAL A 116 -11.88 4.83 1.89
CA VAL A 116 -10.69 5.47 2.50
C VAL A 116 -11.13 6.54 3.51
N ALA A 117 -12.05 7.43 3.14
CA ALA A 117 -12.56 8.46 4.06
C ALA A 117 -13.22 7.85 5.31
N THR A 118 -13.94 6.74 5.15
CA THR A 118 -14.57 6.03 6.29
C THR A 118 -13.51 5.42 7.21
N LEU A 119 -12.48 4.78 6.65
CA LEU A 119 -11.39 4.18 7.43
C LEU A 119 -10.56 5.26 8.17
N GLU A 120 -10.30 6.39 7.52
CA GLU A 120 -9.63 7.53 8.15
C GLU A 120 -10.43 8.05 9.35
N GLN A 121 -11.76 8.17 9.21
CA GLN A 121 -12.63 8.58 10.31
C GLN A 121 -12.64 7.56 11.46
N GLN A 122 -12.68 6.27 11.15
CA GLN A 122 -12.61 5.20 12.15
C GLN A 122 -11.27 5.20 12.88
N LEU A 123 -10.16 5.42 12.17
CA LEU A 123 -8.83 5.51 12.76
C LEU A 123 -8.75 6.71 13.72
N ALA A 124 -9.24 7.88 13.30
CA ALA A 124 -9.27 9.07 14.15
C ALA A 124 -10.13 8.86 15.41
N ALA A 125 -11.30 8.23 15.27
CA ALA A 125 -12.17 7.91 16.41
C ALA A 125 -11.50 6.93 17.39
N ALA A 126 -10.88 5.86 16.88
CA ALA A 126 -10.16 4.89 17.70
C ALA A 126 -8.96 5.51 18.42
N GLN A 127 -8.23 6.42 17.74
CA GLN A 127 -7.13 7.17 18.35
C GLN A 127 -7.63 8.09 19.48
N ALA A 128 -8.73 8.82 19.26
CA ALA A 128 -9.33 9.69 20.28
C ALA A 128 -9.84 8.90 21.49
N GLU A 129 -10.49 7.76 21.25
CA GLU A 129 -10.94 6.86 22.31
C GLU A 129 -9.76 6.28 23.10
N GLY A 130 -8.68 5.88 22.42
CA GLY A 130 -7.46 5.39 23.05
C GLY A 130 -6.81 6.44 23.97
N VAL A 131 -6.77 7.71 23.55
CA VAL A 131 -6.29 8.82 24.38
C VAL A 131 -7.19 9.00 25.60
N ALA A 132 -8.50 9.04 25.42
CA ALA A 132 -9.45 9.21 26.53
C ALA A 132 -9.44 8.03 27.51
N TRP A 133 -9.31 6.80 27.03
CA TRP A 133 -9.13 5.61 27.88
C TRP A 133 -7.85 5.71 28.70
N ARG A 134 -6.72 6.11 28.08
CA ARG A 134 -5.44 6.28 28.77
C ARG A 134 -5.52 7.33 29.86
N GLU A 135 -6.15 8.47 29.60
CA GLU A 135 -6.31 9.52 30.61
C GLU A 135 -7.16 9.04 31.80
N ARG A 136 -8.25 8.33 31.53
CA ARG A 136 -9.06 7.69 32.58
C ARG A 136 -8.26 6.66 33.38
N ALA A 137 -7.46 5.83 32.71
CA ALA A 137 -6.61 4.84 33.37
C ALA A 137 -5.56 5.50 34.27
N LEU A 138 -4.91 6.57 33.81
CA LEU A 138 -3.94 7.32 34.61
C LEU A 138 -4.57 8.03 35.81
N ALA A 139 -5.79 8.56 35.65
CA ALA A 139 -6.53 9.21 36.73
C ALA A 139 -7.03 8.19 37.78
N ALA A 140 -7.48 7.02 37.33
CA ALA A 140 -7.96 5.95 38.20
C ALA A 140 -6.82 5.18 38.89
N ALA A 141 -5.61 5.20 38.33
CA ALA A 141 -4.46 4.49 38.89
C ALA A 141 -4.11 5.05 40.29
N PRO A 142 -4.12 4.21 41.34
CA PRO A 142 -3.81 4.66 42.70
C PRO A 142 -2.37 5.19 42.78
N ALA A 143 -2.14 6.17 43.66
CA ALA A 143 -0.79 6.67 43.91
C ALA A 143 0.04 5.69 44.73
N SER A 144 -0.60 4.86 45.56
CA SER A 144 0.07 3.90 46.43
C SER A 144 -0.55 2.52 46.24
N VAL A 145 0.31 1.51 46.07
CA VAL A 145 -0.08 0.11 45.94
C VAL A 145 0.63 -0.68 47.02
N THR A 146 -0.10 -1.55 47.71
CA THR A 146 0.47 -2.49 48.68
C THR A 146 0.91 -3.76 47.95
N ILE A 147 2.22 -3.92 47.81
CA ILE A 147 2.88 -5.14 47.34
C ILE A 147 3.23 -5.96 48.60
N PRO A 148 3.31 -7.31 48.55
CA PRO A 148 3.64 -8.09 49.75
C PRO A 148 4.85 -7.51 50.50
N ALA A 149 4.63 -7.19 51.78
CA ALA A 149 5.57 -6.56 52.72
C ALA A 149 5.94 -5.06 52.50
N GLN A 150 5.50 -4.37 51.44
CA GLN A 150 5.85 -2.97 51.20
C GLN A 150 4.75 -2.15 50.50
N THR A 151 4.51 -0.92 50.96
CA THR A 151 3.67 0.04 50.21
C THR A 151 4.54 0.88 49.29
N VAL A 152 4.26 0.82 47.99
CA VAL A 152 5.02 1.54 46.97
C VAL A 152 4.20 2.68 46.41
N THR A 153 4.78 3.88 46.42
CA THR A 153 4.08 5.12 46.06
C THR A 153 4.69 5.76 44.81
N VAL A 154 3.88 5.92 43.76
CA VAL A 154 4.22 6.62 42.51
C VAL A 154 3.20 7.73 42.28
N ARG A 155 3.59 8.98 42.51
CA ARG A 155 2.69 10.15 42.42
C ARG A 155 2.70 10.81 41.04
N SER A 156 3.85 10.83 40.38
CA SER A 156 4.05 11.50 39.09
C SER A 156 3.25 10.82 37.99
N LYS A 157 2.41 11.58 37.27
CA LYS A 157 1.66 11.09 36.09
C LYS A 157 2.60 10.50 35.03
N LEU A 158 3.76 11.14 34.84
CA LEU A 158 4.79 10.69 33.90
C LEU A 158 5.36 9.33 34.30
N ASP A 159 5.68 9.15 35.59
CA ASP A 159 6.28 7.92 36.11
C ASP A 159 5.27 6.76 36.01
N LYS A 160 3.99 7.03 36.32
CA LYS A 160 2.89 6.07 36.14
C LYS A 160 2.74 5.65 34.67
N GLU A 161 2.78 6.61 33.74
CA GLU A 161 2.65 6.29 32.31
C GLU A 161 3.82 5.48 31.78
N ILE A 162 5.06 5.77 32.20
CA ILE A 162 6.23 4.96 31.80
C ILE A 162 6.04 3.51 32.23
N LEU A 163 5.64 3.29 33.50
CA LEU A 163 5.39 1.93 34.00
C LEU A 163 4.25 1.24 33.25
N ARG A 164 3.16 1.96 32.96
CA ARG A 164 2.04 1.45 32.15
C ARG A 164 2.49 1.05 30.75
N LEU A 165 3.24 1.92 30.08
CA LEU A 165 3.72 1.71 28.72
C LEU A 165 4.58 0.45 28.65
N ILE A 166 5.57 0.33 29.54
CA ILE A 166 6.45 -0.84 29.57
C ILE A 166 5.64 -2.10 29.95
N ALA A 167 4.71 -2.02 30.90
CA ALA A 167 3.90 -3.18 31.29
C ALA A 167 2.99 -3.68 30.17
N VAL A 168 2.36 -2.79 29.40
CA VAL A 168 1.42 -3.19 28.34
C VAL A 168 2.13 -3.60 27.05
N THR A 169 3.37 -3.16 26.83
CA THR A 169 4.07 -3.39 25.55
C THR A 169 5.33 -4.22 25.65
N GLY A 170 5.86 -4.47 26.85
CA GLY A 170 7.14 -5.13 27.04
C GLY A 170 8.36 -4.29 26.60
N LEU A 171 8.17 -3.02 26.22
CA LEU A 171 9.19 -2.19 25.58
C LEU A 171 10.40 -1.99 26.50
N ALA A 172 11.57 -2.44 26.04
CA ALA A 172 12.82 -2.41 26.80
C ALA A 172 13.74 -1.26 26.36
N ARG A 173 13.64 -0.84 25.10
CA ARG A 173 14.53 0.15 24.49
C ARG A 173 14.19 1.57 24.96
N SER A 174 15.07 2.16 25.79
CA SER A 174 14.80 3.45 26.47
C SER A 174 14.50 4.60 25.50
N TRP A 175 15.12 4.65 24.33
CA TRP A 175 14.86 5.71 23.33
C TRP A 175 13.48 5.59 22.70
N HIS A 176 12.95 4.37 22.54
CA HIS A 176 11.57 4.16 22.10
C HIS A 176 10.57 4.51 23.19
N VAL A 177 10.87 4.23 24.47
CA VAL A 177 10.06 4.71 25.61
C VAL A 177 10.01 6.23 25.62
N ILE A 178 11.17 6.90 25.51
CA ILE A 178 11.26 8.36 25.46
C ILE A 178 10.43 8.91 24.29
N SER A 179 10.66 8.42 23.07
CA SER A 179 9.97 8.90 21.88
C SER A 179 8.45 8.75 21.99
N ARG A 180 7.96 7.60 22.49
CA ARG A 180 6.51 7.37 22.69
C ARG A 180 5.91 8.30 23.75
N ILE A 181 6.60 8.50 24.87
CA ILE A 181 6.12 9.37 25.96
C ILE A 181 6.15 10.85 25.55
N THR A 182 7.18 11.29 24.82
CA THR A 182 7.26 12.65 24.27
C THR A 182 6.16 12.89 23.23
N ALA A 183 5.96 11.95 22.29
CA ALA A 183 4.88 12.04 21.29
C ALA A 183 3.47 12.07 21.91
N MET A 184 3.33 11.57 23.13
CA MET A 184 2.09 11.60 23.91
C MET A 184 1.80 12.94 24.60
N GLY A 185 2.72 13.91 24.54
CA GLY A 185 2.54 15.26 25.09
C GLY A 185 2.57 15.35 26.62
N LEU A 186 3.10 14.34 27.32
CA LEU A 186 3.18 14.34 28.79
C LEU A 186 4.38 15.14 29.34
N THR A 187 5.31 15.53 28.48
CA THR A 187 6.46 16.37 28.78
C THR A 187 6.88 17.09 27.49
N GLU A 188 7.37 18.32 27.62
CA GLU A 188 7.86 19.11 26.47
C GLU A 188 9.24 18.65 25.97
N HIS A 189 10.00 17.98 26.84
CA HIS A 189 11.39 17.61 26.57
C HIS A 189 11.70 16.18 26.99
N ASP A 190 12.53 15.50 26.19
CA ASP A 190 13.06 14.17 26.47
C ASP A 190 13.76 14.05 27.83
N ASN A 191 14.39 15.13 28.29
CA ASN A 191 15.09 15.16 29.58
C ASN A 191 14.13 14.93 30.76
N GLY A 192 12.86 15.32 30.62
CA GLY A 192 11.82 15.00 31.60
C GLY A 192 11.63 13.49 31.73
N VAL A 193 11.57 12.78 30.60
CA VAL A 193 11.45 11.31 30.56
C VAL A 193 12.72 10.64 31.10
N ARG A 194 13.92 11.10 30.71
CA ARG A 194 15.19 10.54 31.22
C ARG A 194 15.29 10.65 32.75
N ASN A 195 14.88 11.79 33.31
CA ASN A 195 14.84 11.98 34.75
C ASN A 195 13.80 11.08 35.44
N ALA A 196 12.65 10.86 34.81
CA ALA A 196 11.64 9.92 35.31
C ALA A 196 12.13 8.46 35.27
N LEU A 197 12.80 8.04 34.19
CA LEU A 197 13.43 6.72 34.10
C LEU A 197 14.47 6.53 35.20
N LYS A 198 15.31 7.54 35.44
CA LYS A 198 16.29 7.51 36.55
C LYS A 198 15.60 7.35 37.91
N ARG A 199 14.58 8.16 38.21
CA ARG A 199 13.82 8.03 39.47
C ARG A 199 13.20 6.64 39.65
N LEU A 200 12.59 6.11 38.59
CA LEU A 200 11.98 4.77 38.61
C LEU A 200 13.01 3.67 38.88
N LYS A 201 14.23 3.81 38.37
CA LYS A 201 15.36 2.93 38.70
C LYS A 201 15.81 3.09 40.14
N ASP A 202 15.96 4.32 40.63
CA ASP A 202 16.34 4.60 42.02
C ASP A 202 15.30 4.05 43.02
N THR A 203 14.03 3.93 42.62
CA THR A 203 12.95 3.30 43.39
C THR A 203 12.79 1.80 43.16
N GLU A 204 13.69 1.16 42.40
CA GLU A 204 13.69 -0.26 42.08
C GLU A 204 12.42 -0.75 41.36
N LEU A 205 11.73 0.13 40.63
CA LEU A 205 10.60 -0.23 39.78
C LEU A 205 11.05 -0.58 38.35
N LEU A 206 12.17 0.00 37.93
CA LEU A 206 12.87 -0.35 36.72
C LEU A 206 14.30 -0.79 37.06
N ALA A 207 14.87 -1.64 36.22
CA ALA A 207 16.27 -2.00 36.25
C ALA A 207 16.86 -1.95 34.84
N ASP A 208 18.19 -1.94 34.75
CA ASP A 208 18.86 -2.20 33.47
C ASP A 208 18.61 -3.66 33.06
N PHE A 209 18.45 -3.91 31.77
CA PHE A 209 18.37 -5.25 31.25
C PHE A 209 19.71 -5.96 31.45
N VAL A 210 19.71 -7.06 32.21
CA VAL A 210 20.90 -7.84 32.53
C VAL A 210 20.91 -9.13 31.72
N TRP A 211 22.02 -9.39 31.06
CA TRP A 211 22.28 -10.65 30.35
C TRP A 211 23.65 -11.19 30.75
N ASN A 212 23.74 -12.49 31.04
CA ASN A 212 24.96 -13.13 31.55
C ASN A 212 25.61 -12.37 32.72
N GLY A 213 24.79 -11.89 33.67
CA GLY A 213 25.23 -11.19 34.86
C GLY A 213 25.75 -9.76 34.65
N LYS A 214 25.64 -9.20 33.43
CA LYS A 214 26.09 -7.84 33.12
C LYS A 214 24.95 -6.98 32.55
N PRO A 215 24.80 -5.71 32.98
CA PRO A 215 23.93 -4.75 32.34
C PRO A 215 24.30 -4.58 30.86
N GLN A 216 23.30 -4.58 30.00
CA GLN A 216 23.46 -4.46 28.56
C GLN A 216 23.04 -3.07 28.08
N GLN A 217 23.72 -2.60 27.03
CA GLN A 217 23.43 -1.34 26.38
C GLN A 217 23.50 -1.53 24.87
N TRP A 218 22.73 -0.73 24.14
CA TRP A 218 22.79 -0.68 22.69
C TRP A 218 23.75 0.41 22.24
N THR A 219 24.82 0.03 21.55
CA THR A 219 25.89 0.93 21.13
C THR A 219 26.11 0.79 19.62
N PRO A 220 25.26 1.41 18.79
CA PRO A 220 25.37 1.32 17.33
C PRO A 220 26.56 2.12 16.76
N ARG A 221 27.07 3.09 17.52
CA ARG A 221 28.18 4.00 17.13
C ARG A 221 29.17 4.19 18.28
N ALA A 222 30.36 4.69 17.98
CA ALA A 222 31.30 5.17 18.98
C ALA A 222 30.72 6.43 19.69
N GLY A 223 30.22 6.25 20.90
CA GLY A 223 29.54 7.28 21.69
C GLY A 223 28.47 6.65 22.58
N GLY A 224 28.30 7.16 23.80
CA GLY A 224 27.56 6.54 24.92
C GLY A 224 26.40 5.60 24.56
N GLY A 225 26.40 4.41 25.16
CA GLY A 225 25.39 3.37 24.93
C GLY A 225 23.99 3.80 25.33
N ARG A 226 23.00 3.42 24.52
CA ARG A 226 21.58 3.60 24.83
C ARG A 226 21.14 2.52 25.82
N GLN A 227 20.41 2.92 26.86
CA GLN A 227 20.00 2.00 27.93
C GLN A 227 18.91 1.03 27.46
N LEU A 228 19.01 -0.21 27.94
CA LEU A 228 17.98 -1.23 27.83
C LEU A 228 17.39 -1.45 29.23
N LEU A 229 16.07 -1.46 29.33
CA LEU A 229 15.33 -1.42 30.58
C LEU A 229 14.52 -2.71 30.77
N ARG A 230 14.19 -3.01 32.02
CA ARG A 230 13.27 -4.08 32.40
C ARG A 230 12.43 -3.65 33.60
N LEU A 231 11.15 -4.03 33.62
CA LEU A 231 10.37 -3.97 34.86
C LEU A 231 10.95 -4.95 35.86
N THR A 232 11.21 -4.49 37.08
CA THR A 232 11.50 -5.39 38.20
C THR A 232 10.23 -6.13 38.59
N GLU A 233 10.33 -7.18 39.40
CA GLU A 233 9.14 -7.86 39.94
C GLU A 233 8.23 -6.89 40.72
N ARG A 234 8.86 -5.95 41.44
CA ARG A 234 8.19 -4.87 42.15
C ARG A 234 7.48 -3.91 41.19
N GLY A 235 8.16 -3.48 40.11
CA GLY A 235 7.58 -2.63 39.08
C GLY A 235 6.42 -3.28 38.33
N ARG A 236 6.58 -4.56 38.00
CA ARG A 236 5.55 -5.41 37.41
C ARG A 236 4.31 -5.45 38.29
N THR A 237 4.47 -5.90 39.53
CA THR A 237 3.35 -6.02 40.48
C THR A 237 2.66 -4.67 40.69
N TRP A 238 3.44 -3.59 40.81
CA TRP A 238 2.88 -2.24 40.93
C TRP A 238 2.00 -1.88 39.72
N ALA A 239 2.49 -2.10 38.49
CA ALA A 239 1.77 -1.75 37.27
C ALA A 239 0.51 -2.60 37.07
N GLU A 240 0.61 -3.92 37.32
CA GLU A 240 -0.52 -4.85 37.22
C GLU A 240 -1.64 -4.47 38.18
N MET A 241 -1.30 -4.15 39.45
CA MET A 241 -2.28 -3.72 40.45
C MET A 241 -2.83 -2.32 40.16
N ALA A 242 -1.98 -1.36 39.74
CA ALA A 242 -2.39 0.01 39.52
C ALA A 242 -3.32 0.17 38.31
N PHE A 243 -3.05 -0.58 37.23
CA PHE A 243 -3.79 -0.47 35.97
C PHE A 243 -4.74 -1.62 35.70
N LYS A 244 -4.77 -2.66 36.54
CA LYS A 244 -5.56 -3.89 36.34
C LYS A 244 -5.25 -4.54 34.99
N VAL A 245 -3.97 -4.60 34.66
CA VAL A 245 -3.44 -5.23 33.44
C VAL A 245 -2.58 -6.44 33.81
N THR A 246 -2.34 -7.33 32.86
CA THR A 246 -1.27 -8.33 32.96
C THR A 246 -0.05 -7.79 32.23
N ALA A 247 1.10 -7.73 32.90
CA ALA A 247 2.30 -7.22 32.27
C ALA A 247 2.79 -8.20 31.20
N VAL A 248 3.06 -7.66 30.01
CA VAL A 248 3.67 -8.37 28.88
C VAL A 248 5.15 -8.64 29.20
N PRO A 249 5.70 -9.81 28.81
CA PRO A 249 7.13 -10.09 28.92
C PRO A 249 7.99 -9.00 28.24
N CYS A 250 9.25 -8.90 28.67
CA CYS A 250 10.19 -7.96 28.04
C CYS A 250 10.39 -8.33 26.57
N GLU A 251 10.36 -7.34 25.66
CA GLU A 251 10.53 -7.56 24.21
C GLU A 251 11.89 -8.20 23.85
N LEU A 252 12.84 -8.20 24.79
CA LEU A 252 14.16 -8.81 24.64
C LEU A 252 14.22 -10.24 25.19
N ASP A 253 13.27 -10.71 26.02
CA ASP A 253 13.40 -12.00 26.72
C ASP A 253 13.51 -13.20 25.76
N GLU A 254 12.72 -13.22 24.68
CA GLU A 254 12.79 -14.27 23.65
C GLU A 254 13.92 -14.03 22.63
N PRO A 255 14.06 -12.84 22.00
CA PRO A 255 15.08 -12.62 20.98
C PRO A 255 16.52 -12.89 21.44
N VAL A 256 16.86 -12.57 22.70
CA VAL A 256 18.23 -12.80 23.20
C VAL A 256 18.57 -14.29 23.37
N GLN A 257 17.57 -15.17 23.44
CA GLN A 257 17.77 -16.62 23.47
C GLN A 257 17.98 -17.19 22.07
N LYS A 258 17.31 -16.60 21.06
CA LYS A 258 17.35 -17.05 19.67
C LYS A 258 18.60 -16.55 18.92
N HIS A 259 19.08 -15.35 19.26
CA HIS A 259 20.12 -14.67 18.49
C HIS A 259 21.47 -14.64 19.21
N LYS A 260 22.53 -14.34 18.44
CA LYS A 260 23.94 -14.47 18.87
C LYS A 260 24.30 -13.58 20.06
N SER A 261 23.66 -12.42 20.18
CA SER A 261 23.94 -11.44 21.22
C SER A 261 22.76 -10.51 21.45
N VAL A 262 22.75 -9.82 22.60
CA VAL A 262 21.75 -8.78 22.89
C VAL A 262 21.82 -7.64 21.88
N ALA A 263 23.01 -7.28 21.42
CA ALA A 263 23.18 -6.31 20.35
C ALA A 263 22.51 -6.76 19.04
N HIS A 264 22.62 -8.05 18.69
CA HIS A 264 21.99 -8.58 17.48
C HIS A 264 20.47 -8.59 17.61
N ALA A 265 19.95 -9.03 18.75
CA ALA A 265 18.51 -8.97 19.06
C ALA A 265 17.95 -7.54 18.96
N VAL A 266 18.64 -6.54 19.53
CA VAL A 266 18.23 -5.14 19.41
C VAL A 266 18.26 -4.66 17.96
N ALA A 267 19.33 -4.98 17.21
CA ALA A 267 19.44 -4.61 15.79
C ALA A 267 18.28 -5.18 14.96
N ILE A 268 17.86 -6.41 15.24
CA ILE A 268 16.71 -7.07 14.61
C ILE A 268 15.41 -6.34 14.95
N LEU A 269 15.19 -5.96 16.20
CA LEU A 269 14.02 -5.18 16.60
C LEU A 269 13.98 -3.80 15.96
N GLU A 270 15.12 -3.12 15.83
CA GLU A 270 15.20 -1.84 15.09
C GLU A 270 14.88 -2.03 13.60
N ALA A 271 15.48 -3.05 12.96
CA ALA A 271 15.20 -3.36 11.55
C ALA A 271 13.71 -3.63 11.32
N ARG A 272 13.10 -4.44 12.20
CA ARG A 272 11.66 -4.73 12.17
C ARG A 272 10.82 -3.46 12.23
N ASP A 273 11.12 -2.59 13.19
CA ASP A 273 10.33 -1.39 13.42
C ASP A 273 10.46 -0.40 12.24
N HIS A 274 11.65 -0.26 11.66
CA HIS A 274 11.88 0.55 10.45
C HIS A 274 11.17 -0.01 9.22
N LEU A 275 11.25 -1.31 8.99
CA LEU A 275 10.55 -1.98 7.88
C LEU A 275 9.03 -1.82 8.02
N ARG A 276 8.47 -2.01 9.22
CA ARG A 276 7.05 -1.78 9.48
C ARG A 276 6.65 -0.31 9.24
N ALA A 277 7.50 0.64 9.63
CA ALA A 277 7.24 2.07 9.47
C ALA A 277 7.12 2.50 8.00
N VAL A 278 7.83 1.84 7.08
CA VAL A 278 7.75 2.12 5.63
C VAL A 278 6.75 1.23 4.88
N GLY A 279 5.92 0.46 5.61
CA GLY A 279 4.79 -0.28 5.04
C GLY A 279 5.02 -1.76 4.76
N TYR A 280 6.17 -2.34 5.13
CA TYR A 280 6.37 -3.79 5.04
C TYR A 280 5.57 -4.52 6.12
N VAL A 281 4.96 -5.64 5.76
CA VAL A 281 4.45 -6.60 6.74
C VAL A 281 5.62 -7.47 7.19
N VAL A 282 5.95 -7.45 8.48
CA VAL A 282 7.14 -8.13 9.01
C VAL A 282 6.78 -9.23 10.00
N ASN A 283 7.19 -10.46 9.67
CA ASN A 283 7.23 -11.60 10.59
C ASN A 283 8.58 -11.61 11.33
N ASP A 284 8.54 -11.42 12.65
CA ASP A 284 9.69 -11.34 13.55
C ASP A 284 10.07 -12.65 14.23
N ALA A 285 9.32 -13.72 13.99
CA ALA A 285 9.67 -15.08 14.37
C ALA A 285 9.44 -16.05 13.20
N PRO A 286 10.15 -15.89 12.07
CA PRO A 286 9.97 -16.78 10.93
C PRO A 286 10.42 -18.20 11.27
N ASP A 287 9.65 -19.17 10.77
CA ASP A 287 10.08 -20.57 10.70
C ASP A 287 11.26 -20.71 9.71
N PRO A 288 12.09 -21.75 9.86
CA PRO A 288 13.11 -22.06 8.87
C PRO A 288 12.48 -22.21 7.47
N LEU A 289 13.04 -21.52 6.49
CA LEU A 289 12.63 -21.63 5.09
C LEU A 289 13.28 -22.87 4.48
N LEU A 290 12.46 -23.85 4.11
CA LEU A 290 12.89 -25.12 3.52
C LEU A 290 12.84 -25.06 1.97
N VAL A 291 13.70 -25.82 1.28
CA VAL A 291 13.60 -26.02 -0.19
C VAL A 291 12.25 -26.65 -0.55
N ARG A 292 11.78 -27.59 0.27
CA ARG A 292 10.53 -28.31 0.09
C ARG A 292 9.85 -28.51 1.43
N ASP A 293 8.55 -28.22 1.48
CA ASP A 293 7.74 -28.35 2.70
C ASP A 293 7.65 -29.80 3.21
N ASP A 294 7.86 -30.79 2.34
CA ASP A 294 7.86 -32.22 2.66
C ASP A 294 9.18 -32.73 3.27
N GLU A 295 10.27 -31.98 3.16
CA GLU A 295 11.59 -32.38 3.66
C GLU A 295 11.93 -31.68 4.99
N ARG A 296 11.48 -32.28 6.10
CA ARG A 296 11.72 -31.79 7.48
C ARG A 296 13.20 -31.55 7.84
N TRP A 297 14.12 -32.20 7.12
CA TRP A 297 15.58 -32.11 7.30
C TRP A 297 16.33 -31.62 6.05
N GLY A 298 15.63 -31.04 5.07
CA GLY A 298 16.23 -30.54 3.83
C GLY A 298 17.13 -29.31 4.02
N GLN A 299 17.70 -28.81 2.91
CA GLN A 299 18.40 -27.53 2.96
C GLN A 299 17.44 -26.42 3.44
N ARG A 300 17.90 -25.64 4.42
CA ARG A 300 17.10 -24.58 5.02
C ARG A 300 17.87 -23.28 5.23
N THR A 301 17.20 -22.15 5.15
CA THR A 301 17.73 -20.86 5.62
C THR A 301 16.89 -20.38 6.81
N GLU A 302 17.55 -19.79 7.80
CA GLU A 302 16.94 -19.29 9.03
C GLU A 302 17.15 -17.77 9.05
N PRO A 303 16.27 -17.00 8.36
CA PRO A 303 16.41 -15.56 8.31
C PRO A 303 16.10 -14.94 9.68
N ASP A 304 16.68 -13.77 9.96
CA ASP A 304 16.42 -13.03 11.20
C ASP A 304 14.97 -12.52 11.23
N LEU A 305 14.48 -11.99 10.10
CA LEU A 305 13.08 -11.58 9.89
C LEU A 305 12.62 -11.99 8.49
N VAL A 306 11.32 -11.96 8.25
CA VAL A 306 10.75 -11.99 6.89
C VAL A 306 9.89 -10.76 6.68
N ALA A 307 10.20 -9.97 5.66
CA ALA A 307 9.41 -8.83 5.23
C ALA A 307 8.55 -9.20 4.01
N MET A 308 7.37 -8.62 3.88
CA MET A 308 6.47 -8.83 2.75
C MET A 308 6.05 -7.50 2.14
N GLU A 309 6.19 -7.41 0.82
CA GLU A 309 5.88 -6.25 -0.02
C GLU A 309 4.98 -6.72 -1.16
N ASN A 310 3.74 -6.23 -1.24
CA ASN A 310 2.79 -6.62 -2.30
C ASN A 310 2.62 -8.14 -2.45
N GLY A 311 2.59 -8.88 -1.34
CA GLY A 311 2.50 -10.35 -1.33
C GLY A 311 3.81 -11.08 -1.65
N VAL A 312 4.88 -10.35 -1.93
CA VAL A 312 6.21 -10.89 -2.19
C VAL A 312 7.01 -10.94 -0.89
N PHE A 313 7.51 -12.11 -0.54
CA PHE A 313 8.32 -12.30 0.66
C PHE A 313 9.82 -12.03 0.40
N TRP A 314 10.47 -11.45 1.40
CA TRP A 314 11.87 -11.05 1.44
C TRP A 314 12.51 -11.53 2.75
N PRO A 315 13.39 -12.55 2.71
CA PRO A 315 14.23 -12.91 3.83
C PRO A 315 15.11 -11.71 4.23
N VAL A 316 15.17 -11.40 5.53
CA VAL A 316 15.94 -10.29 6.07
C VAL A 316 17.05 -10.82 6.96
N GLU A 317 18.26 -10.32 6.71
CA GLU A 317 19.46 -10.67 7.44
C GLU A 317 20.05 -9.41 8.07
N VAL A 318 20.26 -9.41 9.39
CA VAL A 318 20.81 -8.27 10.13
C VAL A 318 22.25 -8.57 10.53
N GLN A 319 23.19 -7.75 10.07
CA GLN A 319 24.63 -7.97 10.26
C GLN A 319 25.24 -6.93 11.21
N LEU A 320 25.78 -7.42 12.34
CA LEU A 320 26.61 -6.62 13.24
C LEU A 320 28.04 -6.47 12.72
N GLU A 321 28.58 -7.55 12.15
CA GLU A 321 29.95 -7.66 11.66
C GLU A 321 29.93 -8.15 10.21
N ILE A 322 30.94 -7.76 9.44
CA ILE A 322 31.06 -8.17 8.03
C ILE A 322 32.18 -9.19 7.93
N ASP A 323 31.86 -10.33 7.33
CA ASP A 323 32.83 -11.36 6.99
C ASP A 323 32.49 -11.94 5.61
N ARG A 324 33.52 -12.15 4.78
CA ARG A 324 33.40 -12.85 3.48
C ARG A 324 32.97 -14.30 3.64
N ARG A 325 33.13 -14.89 4.83
CA ARG A 325 32.62 -16.25 5.14
C ARG A 325 31.09 -16.34 5.05
N ASN A 326 30.39 -15.22 5.07
CA ASN A 326 28.93 -15.19 4.92
C ASN A 326 28.47 -15.39 3.46
N ASP A 327 29.37 -15.36 2.46
CA ASP A 327 29.03 -15.57 1.05
C ASP A 327 28.24 -16.88 0.85
N GLU A 328 28.65 -17.97 1.51
CA GLU A 328 27.96 -19.27 1.43
C GLU A 328 26.54 -19.22 2.03
N LYS A 329 26.37 -18.46 3.13
CA LYS A 329 25.05 -18.26 3.75
C LYS A 329 24.12 -17.50 2.79
N TRP A 330 24.63 -16.43 2.18
CA TRP A 330 23.84 -15.62 1.24
C TRP A 330 23.55 -16.38 -0.04
N ALA A 331 24.52 -17.13 -0.58
CA ALA A 331 24.33 -18.00 -1.73
C ALA A 331 23.20 -19.00 -1.47
N LYS A 332 23.22 -19.68 -0.31
CA LYS A 332 22.14 -20.59 0.09
C LYS A 332 20.78 -19.89 0.17
N SER A 333 20.71 -18.72 0.80
CA SER A 333 19.46 -17.95 0.89
C SER A 333 18.93 -17.58 -0.50
N LEU A 334 19.81 -17.06 -1.37
CA LEU A 334 19.47 -16.66 -2.73
C LEU A 334 19.06 -17.82 -3.64
N SER A 335 19.66 -19.00 -3.46
CA SER A 335 19.25 -20.22 -4.18
C SER A 335 17.83 -20.66 -3.82
N LEU A 336 17.40 -20.45 -2.57
CA LEU A 336 16.04 -20.75 -2.12
C LEU A 336 15.05 -19.67 -2.53
N VAL A 337 15.49 -18.42 -2.43
CA VAL A 337 14.67 -17.24 -2.62
C VAL A 337 15.52 -16.23 -3.38
N PRO A 338 15.28 -15.93 -4.66
CA PRO A 338 16.17 -15.10 -5.50
C PRO A 338 16.08 -13.60 -5.16
N ARG A 339 15.87 -13.29 -3.89
CA ARG A 339 15.74 -11.95 -3.33
C ARG A 339 15.99 -11.99 -1.82
N MET A 340 16.66 -10.97 -1.28
CA MET A 340 16.82 -10.81 0.17
C MET A 340 17.11 -9.35 0.56
N PHE A 341 16.83 -9.01 1.81
CA PHE A 341 17.30 -7.77 2.44
C PHE A 341 18.50 -8.07 3.33
N LEU A 342 19.53 -7.24 3.20
CA LEU A 342 20.68 -7.25 4.08
C LEU A 342 20.74 -5.90 4.79
N ILE A 343 20.68 -5.91 6.11
CA ILE A 343 20.66 -4.70 6.93
C ILE A 343 21.90 -4.69 7.83
N THR A 344 22.74 -3.69 7.67
CA THR A 344 23.95 -3.50 8.49
C THR A 344 23.70 -2.49 9.60
N VAL A 345 24.52 -2.46 10.65
CA VAL A 345 24.31 -1.53 11.78
C VAL A 345 24.60 -0.07 11.40
N ASN A 346 25.64 0.18 10.60
CA ASN A 346 26.12 1.55 10.31
C ASN A 346 26.51 1.71 8.84
N VAL A 347 26.63 2.96 8.39
CA VAL A 347 26.87 3.31 6.99
C VAL A 347 28.22 2.77 6.51
N LEU A 348 29.28 2.90 7.31
CA LEU A 348 30.61 2.40 6.96
C LEU A 348 30.62 0.87 6.76
N THR A 349 29.87 0.15 7.59
CA THR A 349 29.68 -1.29 7.47
C THR A 349 28.87 -1.62 6.21
N CYS A 350 27.85 -0.82 5.89
CA CYS A 350 27.09 -0.95 4.65
C CYS A 350 27.99 -0.82 3.41
N GLU A 351 28.83 0.20 3.34
CA GLU A 351 29.75 0.44 2.21
C GLU A 351 30.72 -0.72 1.99
N LYS A 352 31.35 -1.21 3.06
CA LYS A 352 32.24 -2.39 2.99
C LYS A 352 31.49 -3.65 2.55
N GLN A 353 30.24 -3.80 2.99
CA GLN A 353 29.39 -4.93 2.60
C GLN A 353 29.04 -4.87 1.11
N VAL A 354 28.80 -3.68 0.55
CA VAL A 354 28.64 -3.50 -0.91
C VAL A 354 29.89 -3.98 -1.64
N GLU A 355 31.09 -3.57 -1.23
CA GLU A 355 32.34 -3.97 -1.88
C GLU A 355 32.52 -5.49 -1.89
N ILE A 356 32.20 -6.16 -0.78
CA ILE A 356 32.27 -7.61 -0.66
C ILE A 356 31.26 -8.30 -1.59
N LEU A 357 30.01 -7.83 -1.62
CA LEU A 357 28.98 -8.40 -2.50
C LEU A 357 29.34 -8.21 -3.97
N LEU A 358 29.82 -7.02 -4.38
CA LEU A 358 30.25 -6.77 -5.76
C LEU A 358 31.42 -7.68 -6.17
N GLN A 359 32.36 -7.95 -5.25
CA GLN A 359 33.40 -8.95 -5.50
C GLN A 359 32.80 -10.35 -5.64
N ALA A 360 31.90 -10.76 -4.76
CA ALA A 360 31.26 -12.08 -4.83
C ALA A 360 30.48 -12.28 -6.15
N VAL A 361 29.76 -11.27 -6.63
CA VAL A 361 29.09 -11.27 -7.94
C VAL A 361 30.10 -11.36 -9.08
N ARG A 362 31.15 -10.53 -9.06
CA ARG A 362 32.21 -10.54 -10.09
C ARG A 362 32.88 -11.91 -10.24
N TRP A 363 33.01 -12.66 -9.15
CA TRP A 363 33.60 -13.99 -9.12
C TRP A 363 32.56 -15.13 -9.19
N SER A 364 31.30 -14.82 -9.53
CA SER A 364 30.19 -15.79 -9.67
C SER A 364 29.99 -16.69 -8.45
N ARG A 365 30.18 -16.14 -7.24
CA ARG A 365 30.00 -16.84 -5.96
C ARG A 365 28.57 -16.78 -5.42
N LEU A 366 27.76 -15.87 -5.95
CA LEU A 366 26.35 -15.74 -5.61
C LEU A 366 25.50 -16.20 -6.80
N PRO A 367 24.41 -16.94 -6.57
CA PRO A 367 23.45 -17.31 -7.61
C PRO A 367 22.65 -16.08 -8.05
N GLN A 368 21.94 -16.19 -9.17
CA GLN A 368 21.14 -15.08 -9.70
C GLN A 368 20.06 -14.63 -8.70
N GLY A 369 20.00 -13.33 -8.42
CA GLY A 369 19.01 -12.78 -7.50
C GLY A 369 19.18 -11.28 -7.21
N GLU A 370 18.37 -10.78 -6.30
CA GLU A 370 18.38 -9.38 -5.87
C GLU A 370 18.72 -9.26 -4.38
N ILE A 371 19.76 -8.50 -4.05
CA ILE A 371 20.07 -8.12 -2.68
C ILE A 371 19.77 -6.62 -2.53
N ARG A 372 18.82 -6.27 -1.65
CA ARG A 372 18.66 -4.87 -1.22
C ARG A 372 19.40 -4.66 0.10
N LEU A 373 20.30 -3.69 0.10
CA LEU A 373 21.17 -3.39 1.22
C LEU A 373 20.85 -2.01 1.81
N ALA A 374 20.84 -1.90 3.12
CA ALA A 374 20.73 -0.63 3.84
C ALA A 374 21.45 -0.70 5.20
N SER A 375 21.54 0.44 5.90
CA SER A 375 22.04 0.49 7.28
C SER A 375 20.98 1.01 8.25
N LEU A 376 20.95 0.42 9.45
CA LEU A 376 20.13 0.91 10.56
C LEU A 376 20.44 2.37 10.89
N GLU A 377 21.70 2.78 10.78
CA GLU A 377 22.11 4.16 10.97
C GLU A 377 21.41 5.14 10.01
N ALA A 378 21.34 4.80 8.72
CA ALA A 378 20.64 5.62 7.74
C ALA A 378 19.12 5.55 7.94
N MET A 379 18.60 4.39 8.37
CA MET A 379 17.18 4.20 8.70
C MET A 379 16.76 5.08 9.86
N ASP A 380 17.53 5.08 10.96
CA ASP A 380 17.34 5.95 12.13
C ASP A 380 17.31 7.43 11.75
N ALA A 381 18.13 7.83 10.78
CA ALA A 381 18.21 9.21 10.29
C ALA A 381 17.11 9.58 9.28
N GLY A 382 16.30 8.61 8.82
CA GLY A 382 15.24 8.86 7.84
C GLY A 382 15.72 9.21 6.43
N ILE A 383 17.00 8.95 6.11
CA ILE A 383 17.65 9.31 4.83
C ILE A 383 18.03 8.08 4.00
N TRP A 384 17.55 6.91 4.38
CA TRP A 384 17.95 5.66 3.76
C TRP A 384 17.24 5.40 2.44
N GLN A 385 17.93 4.67 1.57
CA GLN A 385 17.40 4.09 0.35
C GLN A 385 18.01 2.70 0.19
N TRP A 386 17.32 1.81 -0.53
CA TRP A 386 17.87 0.51 -0.87
C TRP A 386 19.00 0.66 -1.88
N LEU A 387 20.19 0.17 -1.51
CA LEU A 387 21.25 -0.12 -2.47
C LEU A 387 20.96 -1.50 -3.06
N VAL A 388 20.68 -1.56 -4.37
CA VAL A 388 20.29 -2.80 -5.04
C VAL A 388 21.49 -3.40 -5.74
N ILE A 389 21.79 -4.66 -5.43
CA ILE A 389 22.83 -5.46 -6.09
C ILE A 389 22.14 -6.65 -6.76
N HIS A 390 22.38 -6.80 -8.05
CA HIS A 390 21.97 -7.97 -8.82
C HIS A 390 23.16 -8.92 -8.94
N SER A 391 22.97 -10.17 -8.54
CA SER A 391 23.98 -11.23 -8.62
C SER A 391 23.84 -12.11 -9.86
#